data_AF-A0A842YIU9-F1
#
_entry.id   AF-A0A842YIU9-F1
#
_cell.length_a   1.000
_cell.length_b   1.000
_cell.length_c   1.000
_cell.angle_alpha   90.00
_cell.angle_beta   90.00
_cell.angle_gamma   90.00
#
_symmetry.space_group_name_H-M   'P 1'
#
loop_
_entity.id
_entity.type
_entity.pdbx_description
1 polymer ?
#
loop_
_entity_poly.entity_id
_entity_poly.type
_entity_poly.pdbx_seq_one_letter_code
_entity_poly.pdbx_strand_id
1 'polypeptide(L)'
;LGGTMYSIIAFFITSAAFRAFRAKNIESSIVLVAGTIMVMGNAPLFTNALPILADISLWIREVPNMATMRGVMIGAALGAIALAVRTLLGIERGYLRGGGEE
;
A
#
# COMPACT_ATOMS: atom_id res chain seq x y z
N LEU A 1 10.98 -17.61 -11.86
CA LEU A 1 9.72 -16.93 -11.46
C LEU A 1 9.92 -15.82 -10.40
N GLY A 2 10.88 -15.93 -9.47
CA GLY A 2 11.09 -14.89 -8.45
C GLY A 2 11.60 -13.54 -8.99
N GLY A 3 12.57 -13.54 -9.90
CA GLY A 3 13.17 -12.30 -10.42
C GLY A 3 12.22 -11.43 -11.26
N THR A 4 11.37 -12.05 -12.08
CA THR A 4 10.38 -11.35 -12.91
C THR A 4 9.24 -10.75 -12.07
N MET A 5 8.84 -11.44 -11.00
CA MET A 5 7.83 -10.92 -10.07
C MET A 5 8.39 -9.76 -9.23
N TYR A 6 9.65 -9.87 -8.77
CA TYR A 6 10.27 -8.80 -8.00
C TYR A 6 10.56 -7.55 -8.85
N SER A 7 10.95 -7.72 -10.13
CA SER A 7 11.18 -6.59 -11.03
C SER A 7 9.89 -5.85 -11.38
N ILE A 8 8.77 -6.56 -11.59
CA ILE A 8 7.50 -5.92 -11.94
C ILE A 8 6.92 -5.13 -10.75
N ILE A 9 6.97 -5.68 -9.53
CA ILE A 9 6.53 -4.94 -8.33
C ILE A 9 7.43 -3.74 -8.07
N ALA A 10 8.75 -3.87 -8.25
CA ALA A 10 9.67 -2.76 -8.07
C ALA A 10 9.37 -1.62 -9.04
N PHE A 11 9.09 -1.94 -10.31
CA PHE A 11 8.67 -0.95 -11.31
C PHE A 11 7.38 -0.23 -10.91
N PHE A 12 6.35 -0.96 -10.48
CA PHE A 12 5.08 -0.38 -10.06
C PHE A 12 5.20 0.48 -8.79
N ILE A 13 5.93 0.00 -7.77
CA ILE A 13 6.18 0.77 -6.54
C ILE A 13 6.92 2.06 -6.86
N THR A 14 7.96 1.99 -7.70
CA THR A 14 8.74 3.17 -8.11
C THR A 14 7.87 4.18 -8.87
N SER A 15 7.05 3.70 -9.81
CA SER A 15 6.12 4.56 -10.58
C SER A 15 5.05 5.22 -9.69
N ALA A 16 4.51 4.47 -8.72
CA ALA A 16 3.55 4.99 -7.76
C ALA A 16 4.17 6.02 -6.81
N ALA A 17 5.36 5.72 -6.27
CA ALA A 17 6.11 6.60 -5.40
C ALA A 17 6.47 7.92 -6.10
N PHE A 18 6.95 7.86 -7.35
CA PHE A 18 7.23 9.05 -8.14
C PHE A 18 5.99 9.94 -8.34
N ARG A 19 4.82 9.34 -8.51
CA ARG A 19 3.55 10.07 -8.62
C ARG A 19 3.10 10.66 -7.29
N ALA A 20 3.27 9.92 -6.19
CA ALA A 20 2.86 10.33 -4.85
C ALA A 20 3.71 11.47 -4.28
N PHE A 21 5.02 11.47 -4.56
CA PHE A 21 5.96 12.49 -4.06
C PHE A 21 6.09 13.73 -4.94
N ARG A 22 5.50 13.73 -6.15
CA ARG A 22 5.53 14.91 -7.01
C ARG A 22 4.47 15.91 -6.57
N ALA A 23 4.90 17.05 -6.01
CA ALA A 23 4.04 18.12 -5.48
C ALA A 23 3.27 18.89 -6.57
N LYS A 24 2.39 18.20 -7.29
CA LYS A 24 1.52 18.78 -8.32
C LYS A 24 0.14 19.15 -7.78
N ASN A 25 -0.31 18.44 -6.74
CA ASN A 25 -1.64 18.58 -6.12
C ASN A 25 -1.49 18.76 -4.60
N ILE A 26 -2.50 19.37 -3.95
CA ILE A 26 -2.52 19.59 -2.49
C ILE A 26 -2.44 18.28 -1.69
N GLU A 27 -3.00 17.21 -2.22
CA GLU A 27 -2.93 15.88 -1.58
C GLU A 27 -1.50 15.32 -1.64
N SER A 28 -0.83 15.45 -2.80
CA SER A 28 0.54 14.98 -2.99
C SER A 28 1.54 15.78 -2.15
N SER A 29 1.31 17.07 -1.92
CA SER A 29 2.16 17.87 -1.03
C SER A 29 2.00 17.47 0.44
N ILE A 30 0.78 17.13 0.89
CA ILE A 30 0.55 16.59 2.23
C ILE A 30 1.30 15.25 2.41
N VAL A 31 1.21 14.36 1.42
CA VAL A 31 1.93 13.07 1.43
C VAL A 31 3.44 13.28 1.43
N LEU A 32 3.94 14.24 0.65
CA LEU A 32 5.36 14.59 0.61
C LEU A 32 5.87 15.06 1.98
N VAL A 33 5.17 16.01 2.62
CA VAL A 33 5.54 16.53 3.94
C VAL A 33 5.47 15.44 5.01
N ALA A 34 4.37 14.67 5.04
CA ALA A 34 4.20 13.56 5.99
C ALA A 34 5.30 12.49 5.80
N GLY A 35 5.65 12.16 4.56
CA GLY A 35 6.72 11.23 4.22
C GLY A 35 8.10 11.74 4.67
N THR A 36 8.42 13.02 4.42
CA THR A 36 9.67 13.62 4.88
C THR A 36 9.79 13.57 6.42
N ILE A 37 8.71 13.93 7.15
CA ILE A 37 8.69 13.86 8.61
C ILE A 37 8.91 12.42 9.10
N MET A 38 8.28 11.43 8.46
CA MET A 38 8.45 10.01 8.80
C MET A 38 9.88 9.50 8.60
N VAL A 39 10.52 9.88 7.48
CA VAL A 39 11.90 9.49 7.19
C VAL A 39 12.85 10.12 8.22
N MET A 40 12.63 11.39 8.59
CA MET A 40 13.40 12.08 9.62
C MET A 40 13.18 11.47 11.02
N GLY A 41 11.94 11.12 11.38
CA GLY A 41 11.61 10.51 12.67
C GLY A 41 12.13 9.08 12.86
N ASN A 42 12.39 8.35 11.76
CA ASN A 42 12.97 7.00 11.81
C ASN A 42 14.49 6.96 11.83
N ALA A 43 15.15 8.06 11.49
CA ALA A 43 16.60 8.13 11.56
C ALA A 43 17.03 8.27 13.04
N PRO A 44 17.79 7.30 13.60
CA PRO A 44 18.15 7.28 15.03
C PRO A 44 18.93 8.51 15.51
N LEU A 45 19.52 9.25 14.57
CA LEU A 45 20.26 10.49 14.82
C LEU A 45 19.36 11.64 15.29
N PHE A 46 18.08 11.66 14.88
CA PHE A 46 17.15 12.74 15.22
C PHE A 46 16.29 12.44 16.44
N THR A 47 16.13 11.17 16.79
CA THR A 47 15.32 10.71 17.92
C THR A 47 15.89 11.17 19.27
N ASN A 48 17.21 11.25 19.40
CA ASN A 48 17.87 11.72 20.62
C ASN A 48 17.99 13.25 20.71
N ALA A 49 17.89 13.96 19.57
CA ALA A 49 18.07 15.42 19.51
C ALA A 49 16.74 16.20 19.56
N LEU A 50 15.64 15.63 19.04
CA LEU A 50 14.32 16.27 18.98
C LEU A 50 13.21 15.25 19.28
N PRO A 51 12.86 15.01 20.56
CA PRO A 51 11.85 14.02 20.94
C PRO A 51 10.47 14.30 20.34
N ILE A 52 10.13 15.58 20.10
CA ILE A 52 8.86 16.00 19.51
C ILE A 52 8.67 15.41 18.08
N LEU A 53 9.75 15.28 17.29
CA LEU A 53 9.66 14.69 15.96
C LEU A 53 9.42 13.17 16.03
N ALA A 54 9.95 12.51 17.06
CA ALA A 54 9.72 11.09 17.30
C ALA A 54 8.26 10.83 17.69
N ASP A 55 7.68 11.65 18.57
CA ASP A 55 6.29 11.54 19.00
C ASP A 55 5.30 11.73 17.84
N ILE A 56 5.55 12.72 16.96
CA ILE A 56 4.72 12.94 15.77
C ILE A 56 4.83 11.75 14.81
N SER A 57 6.03 11.23 14.57
CA SER A 57 6.21 10.04 13.71
C SER A 57 5.51 8.81 14.28
N LEU A 58 5.55 8.62 15.60
CA LEU A 58 4.88 7.53 16.30
C LEU A 58 3.36 7.66 16.21
N TRP A 59 2.81 8.86 16.44
CA TRP A 59 1.38 9.12 16.26
C TRP A 59 0.89 8.83 14.83
N ILE A 60 1.64 9.25 13.80
CA ILE A 60 1.29 8.94 12.39
C ILE A 60 1.30 7.43 12.14
N ARG A 61 2.22 6.69 12.76
CA ARG A 61 2.31 5.23 12.64
C ARG A 61 1.16 4.52 13.34
N GLU A 62 0.86 4.91 14.57
CA GLU A 62 -0.08 4.18 15.42
C GLU A 62 -1.54 4.51 15.11
N VAL A 63 -1.83 5.72 14.64
CA VAL A 63 -3.21 6.16 14.42
C VAL A 63 -3.60 6.04 12.93
N PRO A 64 -3.16 6.93 12.00
CA PRO A 64 -3.52 6.83 10.59
C PRO A 64 -3.09 5.53 9.90
N ASN A 65 -1.84 5.12 10.09
CA ASN A 65 -1.28 4.01 9.33
C ASN A 65 -1.88 2.66 9.76
N MET A 66 -2.03 2.43 11.07
CA MET A 66 -2.72 1.24 11.58
C MET A 66 -4.20 1.18 11.18
N ALA A 67 -4.92 2.31 11.22
CA ALA A 67 -6.31 2.37 10.77
C ALA A 67 -6.45 2.01 9.29
N THR A 68 -5.59 2.59 8.44
CA THR A 68 -5.57 2.35 7.00
C THR A 68 -5.29 0.88 6.69
N MET A 69 -4.26 0.30 7.33
CA MET A 69 -3.89 -1.09 7.08
C MET A 69 -5.00 -2.07 7.48
N ARG A 70 -5.70 -1.81 8.59
CA ARG A 70 -6.88 -2.59 8.99
C ARG A 70 -8.00 -2.48 7.96
N GLY A 71 -8.29 -1.27 7.46
CA GLY A 71 -9.28 -1.05 6.41
C GLY A 71 -8.96 -1.81 5.12
N VAL A 72 -7.70 -1.75 4.66
CA VAL A 72 -7.23 -2.47 3.47
C VAL A 72 -7.37 -3.99 3.64
N MET A 73 -6.96 -4.53 4.79
CA MET A 73 -7.09 -5.97 5.07
C MET A 73 -8.54 -6.44 5.05
N ILE A 74 -9.45 -5.68 5.68
CA ILE A 74 -10.89 -6.00 5.68
C ILE A 74 -11.46 -5.93 4.26
N GLY A 75 -11.13 -4.88 3.51
CA GLY A 75 -11.58 -4.71 2.13
C GLY A 75 -11.07 -5.82 1.21
N ALA A 76 -9.79 -6.19 1.34
CA ALA A 76 -9.20 -7.29 0.59
C ALA A 76 -9.84 -8.64 0.93
N ALA A 77 -10.10 -8.91 2.21
CA ALA A 77 -10.77 -10.12 2.65
C ALA A 77 -12.21 -10.22 2.11
N LEU A 78 -12.99 -9.13 2.18
CA LEU A 78 -14.33 -9.08 1.62
C LEU A 78 -14.32 -9.26 0.09
N GLY A 79 -13.38 -8.62 -0.61
CA GLY A 79 -13.19 -8.78 -2.05
C GLY A 79 -12.86 -10.22 -2.45
N ALA A 80 -11.99 -10.89 -1.67
CA ALA A 80 -11.65 -12.29 -1.88
C ALA A 80 -12.86 -13.22 -1.65
N ILE A 81 -13.67 -12.97 -0.61
CA ILE A 81 -14.90 -13.73 -0.33
C ILE A 81 -15.92 -13.51 -1.46
N ALA A 82 -16.13 -12.28 -1.91
CA ALA A 82 -17.05 -11.98 -3.01
C ALA A 82 -16.62 -12.67 -4.31
N LEU A 83 -15.33 -12.68 -4.62
CA LEU A 83 -14.77 -13.42 -5.75
C LEU A 83 -15.03 -14.93 -5.59
N ALA A 84 -14.73 -15.49 -4.42
CA ALA A 84 -14.96 -16.91 -4.14
C ALA A 84 -16.44 -17.32 -4.26
N VAL A 85 -17.37 -16.48 -3.82
CA VAL A 85 -18.81 -16.75 -3.97
C VAL A 85 -19.21 -16.72 -5.45
N ARG A 86 -18.71 -15.74 -6.22
CA ARG A 86 -19.02 -15.63 -7.66
C ARG A 86 -18.44 -16.78 -8.47
N THR A 87 -17.28 -17.32 -8.07
CA THR A 87 -16.70 -18.53 -8.69
C THR A 87 -17.48 -19.79 -8.30
N LEU A 88 -17.88 -19.94 -7.03
CA LEU A 88 -18.69 -21.08 -6.57
C LEU A 88 -20.08 -21.14 -7.22
N LEU A 89 -20.73 -19.98 -7.41
CA LEU A 89 -22.03 -19.88 -8.08
C LEU A 89 -21.93 -20.03 -9.62
N GLY A 90 -20.72 -20.22 -10.17
CA GLY A 90 -20.53 -20.44 -11.60
C GLY A 90 -20.81 -19.23 -12.49
N ILE A 91 -21.01 -18.05 -11.90
CA ILE A 91 -21.25 -16.79 -12.62
C ILE A 91 -19.96 -16.35 -13.30
N GLU A 92 -18.81 -16.52 -12.63
CA GLU A 92 -17.50 -16.33 -13.25
C GLU A 92 -17.04 -17.62 -13.95
N ARG A 93 -17.33 -17.72 -15.26
CA ARG A 93 -16.91 -18.85 -16.12
C ARG A 93 -15.41 -18.85 -16.47
N GLY A 94 -14.60 -17.97 -15.89
CA GLY A 94 -13.17 -17.86 -16.20
C GLY A 94 -12.39 -19.16 -15.97
N TYR A 95 -12.81 -19.98 -15.00
CA TYR A 95 -12.20 -21.29 -14.74
C TYR A 95 -12.73 -22.40 -15.67
N LEU A 96 -13.97 -22.27 -16.18
CA LEU A 96 -14.59 -23.26 -17.08
C LEU A 96 -14.26 -23.03 -18.57
N ARG A 97 -13.60 -21.92 -18.92
CA ARG A 97 -13.12 -21.61 -20.29
C ARG A 97 -11.60 -21.84 -20.40
N GLY A 98 -11.15 -22.99 -19.92
CA GLY A 98 -9.74 -23.42 -19.97
C GLY A 98 -9.56 -24.90 -20.30
N GLY A 99 -10.56 -25.53 -20.92
CA GLY A 99 -10.54 -26.94 -21.30
C GLY A 99 -11.38 -27.24 -22.55
N GLY A 100 -11.47 -26.27 -23.47
CA GLY A 100 -11.88 -26.54 -24.84
C GLY A 100 -10.61 -26.64 -25.66
N GLU A 101 -10.30 -27.86 -26.10
CA GLU A 101 -9.28 -28.17 -27.08
C GLU A 101 -9.43 -27.26 -28.30
N GLU A 102 -8.37 -26.50 -28.58
CA GLU A 102 -7.69 -26.33 -29.89
C GLU A 102 -6.41 -25.51 -29.69
#